data_AF-A0A953QKR3-F1
#
_entry.id   AF-A0A953QKR3-F1
#
_cell.length_a   1.000
_cell.length_b   1.000
_cell.length_c   1.000
_cell.angle_alpha   90.00
_cell.angle_beta   90.00
_cell.angle_gamma   90.00
#
_symmetry.space_group_name_H-M   'P 1'
#
loop_
_entity.id
_entity.type
_entity.pdbx_description
1 polymer ?
#
loop_
_entity_poly.entity_id
_entity_poly.type
_entity_poly.pdbx_seq_one_letter_code
_entity_poly.pdbx_strand_id
1 'polypeptide(L)'
;MILCAAARIAAQAPAGDESKRILGIVPNFRTAPLPSPWVPLSTRGKFNLAAKDTFDRGTIALGMLFGAEGQLRRTNPSFGNGLAAYARYAASSYGDYAIGDYLTDAIYPVMLHQDPRYFRRGKGSGLSRLGYAMGQILRTHNDSGRMAFNYSEVFGNATAVAISNAYYPDSRTAKDAAVKFGLQLAVDAAGNVLKEFWPDVRRRLLRHRDDH
;
A
#
# COMPACT_ATOMS: atom_id res chain seq x y z
N MET A 1 25.14 15.06 -46.23
CA MET A 1 25.16 15.75 -44.92
C MET A 1 23.89 15.35 -44.18
N ILE A 2 23.91 14.20 -43.48
CA ILE A 2 22.74 13.61 -42.79
C ILE A 2 23.04 13.67 -41.29
N LEU A 3 22.28 14.49 -40.57
CA LEU A 3 22.34 14.62 -39.12
C LEU A 3 21.88 13.31 -38.47
N CYS A 4 22.76 12.64 -37.72
CA CYS A 4 22.37 11.67 -36.71
C CYS A 4 21.84 12.43 -35.49
N ALA A 5 20.53 12.40 -35.28
CA ALA A 5 19.93 12.81 -34.02
C ALA A 5 20.20 11.71 -32.98
N ALA A 6 21.23 11.90 -32.16
CA ALA A 6 21.44 11.11 -30.96
C ALA A 6 20.26 11.36 -30.02
N ALA A 7 19.38 10.36 -29.88
CA ALA A 7 18.36 10.36 -28.85
C ALA A 7 19.05 10.49 -27.49
N ARG A 8 18.86 11.65 -26.84
CA ARG A 8 19.25 11.82 -25.44
C ARG A 8 18.43 10.82 -24.64
N ILE A 9 19.06 9.74 -24.20
CA ILE A 9 18.59 8.94 -23.08
C ILE A 9 18.55 9.92 -21.91
N ALA A 10 17.36 10.43 -21.60
CA ALA A 10 17.15 11.18 -20.39
C ALA A 10 17.49 10.22 -19.24
N ALA A 11 18.66 10.40 -18.64
CA ALA A 11 19.09 9.68 -17.46
C ALA A 11 17.91 9.67 -16.47
N GLN A 12 17.43 8.47 -16.16
CA GLN A 12 16.50 8.26 -15.06
C GLN A 12 17.12 8.98 -13.86
N ALA A 13 16.42 9.97 -13.30
CA ALA A 13 16.88 10.59 -12.06
C ALA A 13 17.23 9.45 -11.09
N PRO A 14 18.40 9.47 -10.43
CA PRO A 14 18.77 8.40 -9.53
C PRO A 14 17.61 8.21 -8.56
N ALA A 15 17.31 6.95 -8.25
CA ALA A 15 16.29 6.58 -7.27
C ALA A 15 16.65 7.24 -5.94
N GLY A 16 16.23 8.49 -5.77
CA GLY A 16 16.55 9.33 -4.64
C GLY A 16 15.75 8.80 -3.48
N ASP A 17 16.39 7.90 -2.73
CA ASP A 17 16.01 7.34 -1.44
C ASP A 17 14.54 7.62 -1.09
N GLU A 18 13.64 6.87 -1.73
CA GLU A 18 12.21 6.96 -1.45
C GLU A 18 12.06 6.71 0.05
N SER A 19 11.59 7.73 0.78
CA SER A 19 11.53 7.68 2.23
C SER A 19 10.77 6.42 2.65
N LYS A 20 11.38 5.59 3.50
CA LYS A 20 10.75 4.36 4.02
C LYS A 20 9.41 4.60 4.69
N ARG A 21 9.12 5.86 5.07
CA ARG A 21 7.83 6.28 5.62
C ARG A 21 7.37 7.61 5.03
N ILE A 22 6.12 7.67 4.62
CA ILE A 22 5.41 8.89 4.22
C ILE A 22 4.88 9.55 5.50
N LEU A 23 5.03 10.88 5.62
CA LEU A 23 4.66 11.65 6.82
C LEU A 23 5.32 11.15 8.13
N GLY A 24 6.37 10.32 8.04
CA GLY A 24 7.03 9.71 9.20
C GLY A 24 6.33 8.48 9.79
N ILE A 25 5.08 8.19 9.40
CA ILE A 25 4.26 7.10 9.97
C ILE A 25 3.71 6.11 8.95
N VAL A 26 3.40 6.51 7.71
CA VAL A 26 2.81 5.59 6.72
C VAL A 26 3.93 4.78 6.06
N PRO A 27 3.95 3.45 6.14
CA PRO A 27 4.99 2.63 5.50
C PRO A 27 5.07 2.84 3.99
N ASN A 28 6.27 2.73 3.44
CA ASN A 28 6.54 2.96 2.02
C ASN A 28 7.54 1.96 1.44
N PHE A 29 7.58 0.72 1.94
CA PHE A 29 8.56 -0.26 1.47
C PHE A 29 8.24 -0.78 0.06
N ARG A 30 6.99 -0.69 -0.38
CA ARG A 30 6.54 -1.10 -1.72
C ARG A 30 6.95 -0.15 -2.84
N THR A 31 7.28 1.11 -2.55
CA THR A 31 7.63 2.05 -3.61
C THR A 31 9.00 1.71 -4.18
N ALA A 32 9.07 1.50 -5.48
CA ALA A 32 10.30 1.20 -6.18
C ALA A 32 10.39 1.98 -7.50
N PRO A 33 11.60 2.32 -7.97
CA PRO A 33 11.79 2.75 -9.34
C PRO A 33 11.45 1.60 -10.31
N LEU A 34 10.94 1.93 -11.49
CA LEU A 34 10.74 0.93 -12.54
C LEU A 34 12.12 0.38 -12.98
N PRO A 35 12.39 -0.93 -12.81
CA PRO A 35 13.70 -1.50 -13.11
C PRO A 35 13.93 -1.59 -14.63
N SER A 36 15.16 -1.35 -15.06
CA SER A 36 15.62 -1.54 -16.44
C SER A 36 17.03 -2.13 -16.44
N PRO A 37 17.23 -3.41 -16.78
CA PRO A 37 16.22 -4.38 -17.23
C PRO A 37 15.23 -4.79 -16.12
N TRP A 38 14.09 -5.39 -16.50
CA TRP A 38 13.10 -5.86 -15.54
C TRP A 38 13.65 -7.00 -14.68
N VAL A 39 13.51 -6.86 -13.36
CA VAL A 39 13.85 -7.90 -12.38
C VAL A 39 12.70 -8.02 -11.37
N PRO A 40 11.97 -9.15 -11.36
CA PRO A 40 10.89 -9.37 -10.40
C PRO A 40 11.45 -9.65 -9.00
N LEU A 41 10.61 -9.47 -7.98
CA LEU A 41 10.94 -9.98 -6.65
C LEU A 41 10.88 -11.50 -6.64
N SER A 42 11.88 -12.14 -6.03
CA SER A 42 11.79 -13.56 -5.69
C SER A 42 10.70 -13.80 -4.64
N THR A 43 10.26 -15.04 -4.48
CA THR A 43 9.32 -15.44 -3.40
C THR A 43 9.77 -14.90 -2.04
N ARG A 44 11.04 -15.11 -1.68
CA ARG A 44 11.61 -14.57 -0.44
C ARG A 44 11.58 -13.03 -0.41
N GLY A 45 11.80 -12.38 -1.56
CA GLY A 45 11.69 -10.93 -1.70
C GLY A 45 10.29 -10.40 -1.39
N LYS A 46 9.25 -11.07 -1.90
CA LYS A 46 7.83 -10.74 -1.67
C LYS A 46 7.46 -10.90 -0.18
N PHE A 47 7.84 -12.02 0.45
CA PHE A 47 7.63 -12.22 1.89
C PHE A 47 8.41 -11.24 2.76
N ASN A 48 9.64 -10.88 2.37
CA ASN A 48 10.43 -9.88 3.09
C ASN A 48 9.83 -8.47 2.94
N LEU A 49 9.20 -8.17 1.80
CA LEU A 49 8.48 -6.92 1.61
C LEU A 49 7.27 -6.84 2.55
N ALA A 50 6.41 -7.86 2.53
CA ALA A 50 5.26 -7.95 3.44
C ALA A 50 5.68 -7.83 4.91
N ALA A 51 6.73 -8.55 5.33
CA ALA A 51 7.23 -8.45 6.70
C ALA A 51 7.71 -7.04 7.06
N LYS A 52 8.35 -6.32 6.14
CA LYS A 52 8.79 -4.93 6.38
C LYS A 52 7.62 -3.98 6.54
N ASP A 53 6.57 -4.12 5.74
CA ASP A 53 5.35 -3.30 5.87
C ASP A 53 4.61 -3.67 7.17
N THR A 54 4.34 -4.95 7.44
CA THR A 54 3.57 -5.41 8.61
C THR A 54 4.22 -5.09 9.96
N PHE A 55 5.53 -5.28 10.07
CA PHE A 55 6.27 -5.02 11.32
C PHE A 55 6.84 -3.61 11.38
N ASP A 56 6.46 -2.73 10.45
CA ASP A 56 6.83 -1.32 10.57
C ASP A 56 6.14 -0.69 11.78
N ARG A 57 6.89 0.11 12.54
CA ARG A 57 6.35 0.93 13.63
C ARG A 57 5.14 1.78 13.20
N GLY A 58 5.12 2.18 11.93
CA GLY A 58 4.05 2.91 11.27
C GLY A 58 2.76 2.11 11.19
N THR A 59 2.82 0.89 10.68
CA THR A 59 1.67 -0.04 10.64
C THR A 59 1.15 -0.36 12.02
N ILE A 60 2.05 -0.61 12.97
CA ILE A 60 1.69 -0.82 14.37
C ILE A 60 0.96 0.41 14.93
N ALA A 61 1.49 1.61 14.73
CA ALA A 61 0.87 2.85 15.20
C ALA A 61 -0.49 3.11 14.53
N LEU A 62 -0.62 2.82 13.23
CA LEU A 62 -1.90 2.91 12.51
C LEU A 62 -2.92 1.93 13.06
N GLY A 63 -2.55 0.66 13.30
CA GLY A 63 -3.44 -0.32 13.93
C GLY A 63 -3.91 0.10 15.32
N MET A 64 -3.01 0.68 16.12
CA MET A 64 -3.37 1.26 17.42
C MET A 64 -4.33 2.45 17.30
N LEU A 65 -4.11 3.34 16.32
CA LEU A 65 -4.94 4.52 16.07
C LEU A 65 -6.34 4.13 15.58
N PHE A 66 -6.43 3.22 14.61
CA PHE A 66 -7.70 2.71 14.10
C PHE A 66 -8.43 1.85 15.13
N GLY A 67 -7.70 1.14 16.00
CA GLY A 67 -8.28 0.49 17.16
C GLY A 67 -8.93 1.49 18.12
N ALA A 68 -8.27 2.63 18.39
CA ALA A 68 -8.83 3.69 19.22
C ALA A 68 -10.09 4.30 18.58
N GLU A 69 -10.04 4.59 17.28
CA GLU A 69 -11.21 5.07 16.53
C GLU A 69 -12.36 4.05 16.58
N GLY A 70 -12.06 2.76 16.37
CA GLY A 70 -13.03 1.67 16.41
C GLY A 70 -13.77 1.61 17.75
N GLN A 71 -13.06 1.76 18.87
CA GLN A 71 -13.68 1.83 20.18
C GLN A 71 -14.51 3.11 20.38
N LEU A 72 -13.99 4.27 19.97
CA LEU A 72 -14.70 5.55 20.08
C LEU A 72 -16.03 5.53 19.31
N ARG A 73 -16.03 4.93 18.12
CA ARG A 73 -17.22 4.77 17.27
C ARG A 73 -18.05 3.54 17.60
N ARG A 74 -17.55 2.66 18.47
CA ARG A 74 -18.16 1.38 18.84
C ARG A 74 -18.49 0.52 17.61
N THR A 75 -17.52 0.35 16.70
CA THR A 75 -17.73 -0.40 15.46
C THR A 75 -17.96 -1.90 15.69
N ASN A 76 -17.51 -2.44 16.84
CA ASN A 76 -17.79 -3.80 17.31
C ASN A 76 -18.23 -3.76 18.78
N PRO A 77 -19.50 -3.42 19.07
CA PRO A 77 -19.98 -3.22 20.44
C PRO A 77 -19.71 -4.41 21.38
N SER A 78 -19.64 -5.64 20.86
CA SER A 78 -19.30 -6.85 21.62
C SER A 78 -17.90 -6.83 22.25
N PHE A 79 -16.98 -6.01 21.75
CA PHE A 79 -15.64 -5.85 22.34
C PHE A 79 -15.69 -5.11 23.67
N GLY A 80 -16.79 -4.39 23.95
CA GLY A 80 -17.00 -3.64 25.18
C GLY A 80 -16.36 -2.26 25.16
N ASN A 81 -16.03 -1.74 26.35
CA ASN A 81 -15.38 -0.44 26.55
C ASN A 81 -14.26 -0.52 27.59
N GLY A 82 -13.44 0.52 27.67
CA GLY A 82 -12.27 0.60 28.56
C GLY A 82 -11.00 0.02 27.94
N LEU A 83 -9.96 -0.13 28.75
CA LEU A 83 -8.63 -0.52 28.27
C LEU A 83 -8.57 -1.93 27.68
N ALA A 84 -9.33 -2.87 28.26
CA ALA A 84 -9.40 -4.24 27.75
C ALA A 84 -10.07 -4.30 26.36
N ALA A 85 -11.13 -3.50 26.15
CA ALA A 85 -11.75 -3.36 24.84
C ALA A 85 -10.77 -2.72 23.85
N TYR A 86 -10.03 -1.69 24.28
CA TYR A 86 -9.05 -1.02 23.43
C TYR A 86 -7.98 -1.99 22.93
N ALA A 87 -7.45 -2.83 23.82
CA ALA A 87 -6.50 -3.87 23.45
C ALA A 87 -7.08 -4.82 22.39
N ARG A 88 -8.37 -5.20 22.49
CA ARG A 88 -9.06 -6.01 21.47
C ARG A 88 -9.18 -5.28 20.14
N TYR A 89 -9.67 -4.04 20.14
CA TYR A 89 -9.78 -3.23 18.93
C TYR A 89 -8.42 -3.01 18.25
N ALA A 90 -7.39 -2.66 19.01
CA ALA A 90 -6.04 -2.44 18.49
C ALA A 90 -5.41 -3.74 17.96
N ALA A 91 -5.54 -4.85 18.69
CA ALA A 91 -5.02 -6.15 18.24
C ALA A 91 -5.73 -6.64 16.98
N SER A 92 -7.06 -6.53 16.92
CA SER A 92 -7.83 -6.91 15.73
C SER A 92 -7.53 -5.99 14.54
N SER A 93 -7.43 -4.68 14.75
CA SER A 93 -7.08 -3.73 13.68
C SER A 93 -5.65 -3.96 13.16
N TYR A 94 -4.68 -4.18 14.04
CA TYR A 94 -3.33 -4.55 13.61
C TYR A 94 -3.31 -5.91 12.89
N GLY A 95 -4.08 -6.89 13.39
CA GLY A 95 -4.26 -8.19 12.75
C GLY A 95 -4.83 -8.08 11.33
N ASP A 96 -5.83 -7.22 11.12
CA ASP A 96 -6.41 -6.94 9.80
C ASP A 96 -5.34 -6.40 8.83
N TYR A 97 -4.48 -5.46 9.29
CA TYR A 97 -3.35 -4.98 8.49
C TYR A 97 -2.34 -6.07 8.17
N ALA A 98 -1.91 -6.84 9.18
CA ALA A 98 -0.94 -7.92 8.99
C ALA A 98 -1.45 -8.98 8.01
N ILE A 99 -2.72 -9.36 8.12
CA ILE A 99 -3.35 -10.30 7.18
C ILE A 99 -3.41 -9.69 5.78
N GLY A 100 -3.84 -8.43 5.66
CA GLY A 100 -3.90 -7.69 4.41
C GLY A 100 -2.54 -7.66 3.70
N ASP A 101 -1.52 -7.13 4.35
CA ASP A 101 -0.15 -7.02 3.83
C ASP A 101 0.38 -8.38 3.35
N TYR A 102 0.27 -9.44 4.17
CA TYR A 102 0.78 -10.75 3.76
C TYR A 102 0.00 -11.33 2.58
N LEU A 103 -1.32 -11.12 2.50
CA LEU A 103 -2.11 -11.60 1.38
C LEU A 103 -1.83 -10.83 0.09
N THR A 104 -1.76 -9.50 0.15
CA THR A 104 -1.61 -8.63 -1.03
C THR A 104 -0.17 -8.44 -1.48
N ASP A 105 0.82 -8.59 -0.58
CA ASP A 105 2.24 -8.34 -0.87
C ASP A 105 3.09 -9.62 -0.95
N ALA A 106 2.61 -10.75 -0.42
CA ALA A 106 3.35 -12.02 -0.44
C ALA A 106 2.55 -13.19 -1.03
N ILE A 107 1.48 -13.63 -0.38
CA ILE A 107 0.81 -14.91 -0.68
C ILE A 107 0.22 -14.90 -2.09
N TYR A 108 -0.69 -13.97 -2.41
CA TYR A 108 -1.25 -13.90 -3.76
C TYR A 108 -0.23 -13.47 -4.81
N PRO A 109 0.67 -12.51 -4.56
CA PRO A 109 1.74 -12.18 -5.51
C PRO A 109 2.63 -13.36 -5.88
N VAL A 110 2.90 -14.27 -4.94
CA VAL A 110 3.65 -15.51 -5.21
C VAL A 110 2.81 -16.49 -6.02
N MET A 111 1.57 -16.75 -5.59
CA MET A 111 0.68 -17.70 -6.26
C MET A 111 0.30 -17.29 -7.68
N LEU A 112 0.14 -15.99 -7.93
CA LEU A 112 -0.34 -15.43 -9.19
C LEU A 112 0.78 -14.81 -10.04
N HIS A 113 2.04 -14.94 -9.60
CA HIS A 113 3.21 -14.38 -10.27
C HIS A 113 3.07 -12.88 -10.54
N GLN A 114 2.63 -12.12 -9.54
CA GLN A 114 2.48 -10.67 -9.62
C GLN A 114 3.54 -9.94 -8.80
N ASP A 115 3.91 -8.74 -9.25
CA ASP A 115 4.83 -7.88 -8.52
C ASP A 115 4.01 -6.98 -7.56
N PRO A 116 4.27 -7.04 -6.25
CA PRO A 116 3.52 -6.25 -5.27
C PRO A 116 4.00 -4.79 -5.17
N ARG A 117 5.10 -4.43 -5.84
CA ARG A 117 5.69 -3.09 -5.73
C ARG A 117 4.86 -2.04 -6.44
N TYR A 118 4.83 -0.85 -5.87
CA TYR A 118 4.29 0.35 -6.49
C TYR A 118 5.40 1.05 -7.28
N PHE A 119 5.31 1.05 -8.61
CA PHE A 119 6.26 1.75 -9.46
C PHE A 119 5.85 3.19 -9.66
N ARG A 120 6.54 4.12 -8.99
CA ARG A 120 6.18 5.54 -9.04
C ARG A 120 6.30 6.09 -10.47
N ARG A 121 5.28 6.82 -10.93
CA ARG A 121 5.29 7.46 -12.26
C ARG A 121 6.10 8.76 -12.27
N GLY A 122 5.87 9.63 -11.29
CA GLY A 122 6.66 10.83 -10.98
C GLY A 122 6.70 11.95 -12.03
N LYS A 123 6.21 11.72 -13.25
CA LYS A 123 6.19 12.68 -14.37
C LYS A 123 4.77 12.80 -14.95
N GLY A 124 4.49 13.93 -15.62
CA GLY A 124 3.19 14.25 -16.22
C GLY A 124 2.31 15.14 -15.33
N SER A 125 1.09 15.44 -15.80
CA SER A 125 0.14 16.28 -15.07
C SER A 125 -0.34 15.62 -13.77
N GLY A 126 -0.78 16.43 -12.80
CA GLY A 126 -1.32 15.95 -11.53
C GLY A 126 -2.47 14.95 -11.70
N LEU A 127 -3.42 15.25 -12.58
CA LEU A 127 -4.55 14.34 -12.87
C LEU A 127 -4.09 13.01 -13.50
N SER A 128 -3.10 13.04 -14.40
CA SER A 128 -2.59 11.81 -15.02
C SER A 128 -1.88 10.91 -14.00
N ARG A 129 -1.18 11.50 -13.03
CA ARG A 129 -0.51 10.79 -11.95
C ARG A 129 -1.50 10.26 -10.91
N LEU A 130 -2.53 11.03 -10.57
CA LEU A 130 -3.64 10.60 -9.72
C LEU A 130 -4.35 9.39 -10.31
N GLY A 131 -4.77 9.47 -11.58
CA GLY A 131 -5.41 8.35 -12.28
C GLY A 131 -4.48 7.13 -12.43
N TYR A 132 -3.18 7.34 -12.57
CA TYR A 132 -2.19 6.26 -12.54
C TYR A 132 -2.16 5.57 -11.17
N ALA A 133 -2.00 6.33 -10.09
CA ALA A 133 -1.90 5.81 -8.73
C ALA A 133 -3.16 5.05 -8.29
N MET A 134 -4.34 5.63 -8.51
CA MET A 134 -5.61 4.95 -8.22
C MET A 134 -5.80 3.72 -9.12
N GLY A 135 -5.39 3.81 -10.38
CA GLY A 135 -5.53 2.71 -11.34
C GLY A 135 -4.66 1.49 -11.05
N GLN A 136 -3.69 1.58 -10.13
CA GLN A 136 -2.86 0.43 -9.73
C GLN A 136 -3.62 -0.59 -8.86
N ILE A 137 -4.74 -0.19 -8.26
CA ILE A 137 -5.63 -1.12 -7.54
C ILE A 137 -6.15 -2.23 -8.46
N LEU A 138 -6.35 -1.91 -9.74
CA LEU A 138 -6.84 -2.88 -10.73
C LEU A 138 -5.73 -3.35 -11.69
N ARG A 139 -4.54 -2.74 -11.66
CA ARG A 139 -3.47 -3.02 -12.63
C ARG A 139 -2.11 -3.07 -11.95
N THR A 140 -1.37 -4.14 -12.17
CA THR A 140 0.00 -4.28 -11.67
C THR A 140 0.89 -4.92 -12.75
N HIS A 141 2.20 -4.91 -12.52
CA HIS A 141 3.11 -5.72 -13.33
C HIS A 141 3.10 -7.17 -12.82
N ASN A 142 3.22 -8.12 -13.73
CA ASN A 142 3.50 -9.50 -13.38
C ASN A 142 5.02 -9.74 -13.28
N ASP A 143 5.43 -10.94 -12.87
CA ASP A 143 6.84 -11.28 -12.69
C ASP A 143 7.64 -11.23 -14.02
N SER A 144 6.96 -11.30 -15.18
CA SER A 144 7.57 -11.09 -16.51
C SER A 144 7.68 -9.60 -16.91
N GLY A 145 7.21 -8.67 -16.08
CA GLY A 145 7.21 -7.23 -16.35
C GLY A 145 6.10 -6.75 -17.27
N ARG A 146 5.10 -7.59 -17.58
CA ARG A 146 3.92 -7.18 -18.35
C ARG A 146 2.85 -6.63 -17.41
N MET A 147 2.12 -5.61 -17.87
CA MET A 147 0.93 -5.16 -17.16
C MET A 147 -0.18 -6.21 -17.22
N ALA A 148 -0.83 -6.44 -16.09
CA ALA A 148 -1.94 -7.37 -15.92
C ALA A 148 -2.99 -6.79 -14.95
N PHE A 149 -4.17 -7.42 -14.87
CA PHE A 149 -5.13 -7.11 -13.82
C PHE A 149 -4.55 -7.47 -12.44
N ASN A 150 -4.75 -6.64 -11.44
CA ASN A 150 -4.20 -6.83 -10.10
C ASN A 150 -5.07 -7.80 -9.26
N TYR A 151 -5.00 -9.08 -9.60
CA TYR A 151 -5.70 -10.13 -8.86
C TYR A 151 -5.21 -10.27 -7.42
N SER A 152 -3.95 -9.95 -7.13
CA SER A 152 -3.36 -10.04 -5.79
C SER A 152 -3.99 -9.04 -4.84
N GLU A 153 -4.20 -7.80 -5.29
CA GLU A 153 -4.90 -6.78 -4.50
C GLU A 153 -6.36 -7.18 -4.25
N VAL A 154 -7.06 -7.61 -5.31
CA VAL A 154 -8.50 -7.89 -5.25
C VAL A 154 -8.79 -9.13 -4.43
N PHE A 155 -8.13 -10.25 -4.70
CA PHE A 155 -8.36 -11.49 -3.95
C PHE A 155 -7.67 -11.48 -2.59
N GLY A 156 -6.54 -10.79 -2.44
CA GLY A 156 -5.89 -10.61 -1.15
C GLY A 156 -6.79 -9.87 -0.17
N ASN A 157 -7.32 -8.71 -0.55
CA ASN A 157 -8.25 -7.96 0.29
C ASN A 157 -9.59 -8.71 0.50
N ALA A 158 -10.13 -9.37 -0.52
CA ALA A 158 -11.37 -10.16 -0.36
C ALA A 158 -11.18 -11.30 0.66
N THR A 159 -10.06 -12.02 0.60
CA THR A 159 -9.73 -13.06 1.58
C THR A 159 -9.44 -12.47 2.95
N ALA A 160 -8.77 -11.31 3.04
CA ALA A 160 -8.55 -10.62 4.30
C ALA A 160 -9.87 -10.26 4.99
N VAL A 161 -10.85 -9.72 4.25
CA VAL A 161 -12.21 -9.44 4.77
C VAL A 161 -12.91 -10.72 5.23
N ALA A 162 -12.80 -11.80 4.46
CA ALA A 162 -13.42 -13.08 4.84
C ALA A 162 -12.84 -13.62 6.17
N ILE A 163 -11.51 -13.53 6.34
CA ILE A 163 -10.84 -13.91 7.59
C ILE A 163 -11.25 -12.97 8.72
N SER A 164 -11.29 -11.66 8.47
CA SER A 164 -11.72 -10.62 9.42
C SER A 164 -13.13 -10.91 9.97
N ASN A 165 -14.07 -11.23 9.08
CA ASN A 165 -15.44 -11.59 9.47
C ASN A 165 -15.50 -12.85 10.36
N ALA A 166 -14.53 -13.76 10.26
CA ALA A 166 -14.50 -14.94 11.13
C ALA A 166 -14.33 -14.56 12.61
N TYR A 167 -13.56 -13.51 12.92
CA TYR A 167 -13.29 -13.09 14.31
C TYR A 167 -13.99 -11.80 14.77
N TYR A 168 -14.61 -11.02 13.88
CA TYR A 168 -15.52 -9.93 14.28
C TYR A 168 -16.97 -10.44 14.36
N PRO A 169 -17.58 -10.56 15.55
CA PRO A 169 -18.92 -11.12 15.70
C PRO A 169 -20.02 -10.17 15.20
N ASP A 170 -19.79 -8.85 15.25
CA ASP A 170 -20.81 -7.82 14.98
C ASP A 170 -20.89 -7.39 13.50
N SER A 171 -20.06 -7.96 12.62
CA SER A 171 -19.96 -7.53 11.21
C SER A 171 -19.66 -8.71 10.30
N ARG A 172 -20.62 -9.63 10.19
CA ARG A 172 -20.49 -10.91 9.44
C ARG A 172 -21.39 -11.01 8.22
N THR A 173 -22.19 -9.99 7.92
CA THR A 173 -23.09 -10.05 6.76
C THR A 173 -22.31 -9.85 5.46
N ALA A 174 -22.88 -10.32 4.34
CA ALA A 174 -22.31 -10.07 3.01
C ALA A 174 -22.23 -8.57 2.69
N LYS A 175 -23.16 -7.76 3.22
CA LYS A 175 -23.15 -6.30 3.09
C LYS A 175 -21.95 -5.71 3.83
N ASP A 176 -21.71 -6.12 5.06
CA ASP A 176 -20.57 -5.64 5.84
C ASP A 176 -19.25 -6.03 5.18
N ALA A 177 -19.18 -7.25 4.63
CA ALA A 177 -18.03 -7.72 3.85
C ALA A 177 -17.78 -6.82 2.63
N ALA A 178 -18.82 -6.49 1.85
CA ALA A 178 -18.68 -5.62 0.69
C ALA A 178 -18.22 -4.21 1.06
N VAL A 179 -18.71 -3.66 2.18
CA VAL A 179 -18.28 -2.34 2.70
C VAL A 179 -16.82 -2.39 3.13
N LYS A 180 -16.41 -3.39 3.92
CA LYS A 180 -15.01 -3.57 4.36
C LYS A 180 -14.07 -3.73 3.17
N PHE A 181 -14.46 -4.53 2.18
CA PHE A 181 -13.68 -4.74 0.97
C PHE A 181 -13.49 -3.43 0.19
N GLY A 182 -14.56 -2.67 -0.03
CA GLY A 182 -14.48 -1.37 -0.68
C GLY A 182 -13.61 -0.36 0.08
N LEU A 183 -13.69 -0.36 1.42
CA LEU A 183 -12.85 0.49 2.27
C LEU A 183 -11.36 0.11 2.19
N GLN A 184 -11.02 -1.19 2.17
CA GLN A 184 -9.64 -1.63 2.02
C GLN A 184 -9.04 -1.17 0.68
N LEU A 185 -9.75 -1.41 -0.43
CA LEU A 185 -9.30 -0.92 -1.74
C LEU A 185 -9.15 0.61 -1.77
N ALA A 186 -10.01 1.35 -1.06
CA ALA A 186 -9.91 2.81 -0.98
C ALA A 186 -8.70 3.26 -0.14
N VAL A 187 -8.39 2.57 0.95
CA VAL A 187 -7.19 2.81 1.77
C VAL A 187 -5.92 2.54 0.96
N ASP A 188 -5.89 1.44 0.22
CA ASP A 188 -4.76 1.11 -0.66
C ASP A 188 -4.60 2.13 -1.78
N ALA A 189 -5.70 2.60 -2.36
CA ALA A 189 -5.69 3.65 -3.39
C ALA A 189 -5.12 4.95 -2.82
N ALA A 190 -5.57 5.37 -1.62
CA ALA A 190 -5.03 6.52 -0.92
C ALA A 190 -3.53 6.34 -0.62
N GLY A 191 -3.12 5.14 -0.21
CA GLY A 191 -1.72 4.77 -0.04
C GLY A 191 -0.91 4.97 -1.32
N ASN A 192 -1.40 4.50 -2.47
CA ASN A 192 -0.73 4.69 -3.76
C ASN A 192 -0.64 6.17 -4.16
N VAL A 193 -1.67 6.97 -3.88
CA VAL A 193 -1.64 8.42 -4.10
C VAL A 193 -0.59 9.07 -3.22
N LEU A 194 -0.52 8.69 -1.93
CA LEU A 194 0.52 9.18 -1.03
C LEU A 194 1.93 8.83 -1.55
N LYS A 195 2.15 7.59 -2.01
CA LYS A 195 3.41 7.14 -2.63
C LYS A 195 3.77 7.98 -3.87
N GLU A 196 2.79 8.29 -4.71
CA GLU A 196 3.01 9.07 -5.93
C GLU A 196 3.40 10.52 -5.65
N PHE A 197 2.74 11.18 -4.70
CA PHE A 197 2.83 12.63 -4.50
C PHE A 197 3.70 13.08 -3.32
N TRP A 198 3.92 12.23 -2.31
CA TRP A 198 4.71 12.59 -1.13
C TRP A 198 6.12 13.11 -1.44
N PRO A 199 6.89 12.54 -2.39
CA PRO A 199 8.20 13.07 -2.75
C PRO A 199 8.16 14.52 -3.25
N ASP A 200 7.05 14.95 -3.86
CA ASP A 200 6.90 16.34 -4.33
C ASP A 200 6.57 17.28 -3.18
N VAL A 201 5.66 16.85 -2.29
CA VAL A 201 5.31 17.60 -1.07
C VAL A 201 6.54 17.79 -0.18
N ARG A 202 7.27 16.70 0.10
CA ARG A 202 8.50 16.74 0.90
C ARG A 202 9.54 17.70 0.31
N ARG A 203 9.77 17.66 -1.00
CA ARG A 203 10.71 18.58 -1.66
C ARG A 203 10.32 20.04 -1.52
N ARG A 204 9.02 20.38 -1.59
CA ARG A 204 8.54 21.75 -1.38
C ARG A 204 8.72 22.20 0.07
N LEU A 205 8.40 21.33 1.03
CA LEU A 205 8.54 21.63 2.46
C LEU A 205 10.01 21.81 2.89
N LEU A 206 10.93 21.02 2.34
CA LEU A 206 12.35 21.13 2.65
C LEU A 206 12.98 22.39 2.04
N ARG A 207 12.63 22.75 0.80
CA ARG A 207 13.12 24.00 0.19
C ARG A 207 12.72 25.23 0.98
N HIS A 208 11.49 25.28 1.50
CA HIS A 208 11.05 26.38 2.36
C HIS A 208 11.76 26.44 3.73
N ARG A 209 12.40 25.36 4.20
CA ARG A 209 13.15 25.38 5.46
C ARG A 209 14.57 25.91 5.30
N ASP A 210 15.12 25.90 4.08
CA ASP A 210 16.48 26.40 3.81
C ASP A 210 16.49 27.90 3.47
N ASP A 211 15.31 28.50 3.23
CA ASP A 211 15.12 29.92 2.92
C ASP A 211 14.84 30.80 4.17
N HIS A 212 14.92 30.21 5.39
CA HIS A 212 14.70 30.86 6.69
C HIS A 212 15.88 30.61 7.63
#